data_AF-A0A818DWA6-F1
#
_entry.id   AF-A0A818DWA6-F1
#
_cell.length_a   1.000
_cell.length_b   1.000
_cell.length_c   1.000
_cell.angle_alpha   90.00
_cell.angle_beta   90.00
_cell.angle_gamma   90.00
#
_symmetry.space_group_name_H-M   'P 1'
#
loop_
_entity.id
_entity.type
_entity.pdbx_description
1 polymer ?
#
loop_
_entity_poly.entity_id
_entity_poly.type
_entity_poly.pdbx_seq_one_letter_code
_entity_poly.pdbx_strand_id
1 'polypeptide(L)'
;MPSVGTLAFDEFGRPVLILKGQESKKRLFGIEAHKSHILAGKAVADTLKTSLGPRGMDKCMVSPDGDITITNDGATILSMMHVENEIGKLLVQLSKSQDDEIGDGTTGVVVLAGALLEYAEALLDKGIHPIRIADGYELAAKIALDHLDKIAEAYPLDLTKLDPLINTAMTTLGSKM
;
A
#
# COMPACT_ATOMS: atom_id res chain seq x y z
N MET A 1 12.01 -4.49 36.41
CA MET A 1 11.04 -4.68 37.52
C MET A 1 10.26 -5.96 37.21
N PRO A 2 10.11 -6.91 38.16
CA PRO A 2 9.47 -8.19 37.88
C PRO A 2 8.02 -7.97 37.47
N SER A 3 7.59 -8.60 36.38
CA SER A 3 6.23 -8.53 35.87
C SER A 3 5.24 -9.02 36.93
N VAL A 4 4.36 -8.13 37.40
CA VAL A 4 3.29 -8.49 38.34
C VAL A 4 2.30 -9.40 37.61
N GLY A 5 2.45 -10.71 37.78
CA GLY A 5 1.47 -11.69 37.31
C GLY A 5 0.20 -11.60 38.14
N THR A 6 -0.97 -11.68 37.49
CA THR A 6 -2.26 -11.79 38.18
C THR A 6 -2.60 -13.28 38.30
N LEU A 7 -2.85 -13.76 39.51
CA LEU A 7 -3.32 -15.12 39.72
C LEU A 7 -4.84 -15.16 39.45
N ALA A 8 -5.26 -15.94 38.46
CA ALA A 8 -6.66 -16.22 38.15
C ALA A 8 -6.97 -17.69 38.44
N PHE A 9 -8.24 -18.05 38.52
CA PHE A 9 -8.68 -19.43 38.70
C PHE A 9 -9.60 -19.82 37.54
N ASP A 10 -9.45 -21.03 37.02
CA ASP A 10 -10.36 -21.56 36.01
C ASP A 10 -11.67 -22.07 36.63
N GLU A 11 -12.61 -22.53 35.81
CA GLU A 11 -13.92 -23.05 36.23
C GLU A 11 -13.84 -24.27 37.15
N PHE A 12 -12.67 -24.91 37.24
CA PHE A 12 -12.39 -26.06 38.11
C PHE A 12 -11.56 -25.67 39.35
N GLY A 13 -11.36 -24.37 39.60
CA GLY A 13 -10.60 -23.86 40.74
C GLY A 13 -9.08 -24.03 40.64
N ARG A 14 -8.55 -24.36 39.45
CA ARG A 14 -7.11 -24.50 39.22
C ARG A 14 -6.47 -23.12 39.04
N PRO A 15 -5.38 -22.81 39.74
CA PRO A 15 -4.71 -21.52 39.61
C PRO A 15 -4.01 -21.41 38.26
N VAL A 16 -4.30 -20.33 37.54
CA VAL A 16 -3.65 -19.92 36.29
C VAL A 16 -2.92 -18.61 36.55
N LEU A 17 -1.61 -18.58 36.34
CA LEU A 17 -0.82 -17.36 36.46
C LEU A 17 -0.87 -16.57 35.15
N ILE A 18 -1.63 -15.48 35.13
CA ILE A 18 -1.68 -14.56 33.98
C ILE A 18 -0.50 -13.60 34.09
N LEU A 19 0.56 -13.91 33.36
CA LEU A 19 1.68 -12.98 33.19
C LEU A 19 1.26 -11.91 32.18
N LYS A 20 1.05 -10.68 32.67
CA LYS A 20 0.89 -9.54 31.77
C LYS A 20 2.27 -9.22 31.21
N GLY A 21 2.55 -9.70 29.99
CA GLY A 21 3.76 -9.36 29.25
C GLY A 21 3.84 -7.84 29.03
N GLN A 22 4.45 -7.13 29.98
CA GLN A 22 4.69 -5.69 29.93
C GLN A 22 6.04 -5.34 29.31
N GLU A 23 6.78 -6.32 28.80
CA GLU A 23 7.97 -6.03 28.02
C GLU A 23 7.54 -5.41 26.67
N SER A 24 7.86 -4.12 26.53
CA SER A 24 8.00 -3.34 25.30
C SER A 24 6.77 -3.02 24.41
N LYS A 25 5.54 -2.95 24.92
CA LYS A 25 4.43 -2.37 24.13
C LYS A 25 4.52 -0.84 24.05
N LYS A 26 5.23 -0.31 23.04
CA LYS A 26 5.19 1.12 22.67
C LYS A 26 3.80 1.46 22.13
N ARG A 27 3.16 2.48 22.70
CA ARG A 27 1.91 3.05 22.18
C ARG A 27 2.18 4.46 21.69
N LEU A 28 1.86 4.70 20.43
CA LEU A 28 1.81 6.03 19.83
C LEU A 28 0.36 6.52 19.88
N PHE A 29 0.15 7.82 20.11
CA PHE A 29 -1.18 8.41 20.23
C PHE A 29 -1.32 9.65 19.36
N GLY A 30 -2.55 9.92 18.90
CA GLY A 30 -2.93 11.17 18.25
C GLY A 30 -2.17 11.44 16.94
N ILE A 31 -1.84 12.72 16.74
CA ILE A 31 -1.24 13.23 15.50
C ILE A 31 0.13 12.60 15.22
N GLU A 32 0.93 12.34 16.27
CA GLU A 32 2.25 11.74 16.12
C GLU A 32 2.18 10.31 15.56
N ALA A 33 1.17 9.53 15.98
CA ALA A 33 0.90 8.22 15.41
C ALA A 33 0.53 8.33 13.92
N HIS A 34 -0.35 9.26 13.56
CA HIS A 34 -0.73 9.48 12.16
C HIS A 34 0.45 9.87 11.29
N LYS A 35 1.32 10.76 11.76
CA LYS A 35 2.53 11.15 11.02
C LYS A 35 3.51 10.00 10.87
N SER A 36 3.73 9.21 11.92
CA SER A 36 4.57 8.01 11.84
C SER A 36 4.04 7.00 10.81
N HIS A 37 2.72 6.82 10.76
CA HIS A 37 2.06 5.96 9.77
C HIS A 37 2.22 6.49 8.35
N ILE A 38 2.00 7.79 8.15
CA ILE A 38 2.19 8.45 6.84
C ILE A 38 3.64 8.29 6.37
N LEU A 39 4.62 8.52 7.25
CA LEU A 39 6.03 8.37 6.92
C LEU A 39 6.37 6.95 6.44
N ALA A 40 5.84 5.92 7.12
CA ALA A 40 6.03 4.54 6.69
C ALA A 40 5.41 4.28 5.31
N GLY A 41 4.20 4.79 5.04
CA GLY A 41 3.57 4.68 3.74
C GLY A 41 4.33 5.39 2.63
N LYS A 42 4.82 6.61 2.90
CA LYS A 42 5.66 7.39 1.97
C LYS A 42 6.96 6.66 1.64
N ALA A 43 7.63 6.11 2.65
CA ALA A 43 8.88 5.36 2.45
C ALA A 43 8.68 4.17 1.49
N VAL A 44 7.58 3.43 1.62
CA VAL A 44 7.24 2.33 0.70
C VAL A 44 6.90 2.84 -0.71
N ALA A 45 6.20 3.95 -0.83
CA ALA A 45 5.90 4.53 -2.14
C ALA A 45 7.16 5.07 -2.85
N ASP A 46 8.09 5.67 -2.10
CA ASP A 46 9.33 6.22 -2.63
C ASP A 46 10.27 5.15 -3.19
N THR A 47 10.28 3.93 -2.63
CA THR A 47 11.08 2.83 -3.18
C THR A 47 10.60 2.38 -4.56
N LEU A 48 9.28 2.44 -4.79
CA LEU A 48 8.63 2.05 -6.05
C LEU A 48 8.58 3.16 -7.09
N LYS A 49 8.70 4.43 -6.69
CA LYS A 49 8.54 5.59 -7.59
C LYS A 49 9.46 5.54 -8.81
N THR A 50 10.68 5.01 -8.66
CA THR A 50 11.66 4.90 -9.77
C THR A 50 11.35 3.77 -10.75
N SER A 51 10.41 2.89 -10.41
CA SER A 51 9.97 1.72 -11.18
C SER A 51 8.69 2.01 -11.98
N LEU A 52 8.08 3.19 -11.77
CA LEU A 52 6.87 3.59 -12.46
C LEU A 52 7.17 4.18 -13.85
N GLY A 53 6.51 3.62 -14.88
CA GLY A 53 6.50 4.14 -16.25
C GLY A 53 7.46 3.41 -17.21
N PRO A 54 7.48 3.80 -18.51
CA PRO A 54 8.25 3.11 -19.56
C PRO A 54 9.77 3.28 -19.44
N ARG A 55 10.22 4.22 -18.59
CA ARG A 55 11.63 4.39 -18.20
C ARG A 55 11.85 3.99 -16.74
N GLY A 56 10.93 3.22 -16.17
CA GLY A 56 11.07 2.63 -14.86
C GLY A 56 12.28 1.71 -14.82
N MET A 57 12.99 1.71 -13.70
CA MET A 57 14.12 0.82 -13.49
C MET A 57 13.69 -0.41 -12.70
N ASP A 58 14.21 -1.56 -13.10
CA ASP A 58 14.03 -2.80 -12.36
C ASP A 58 14.71 -2.75 -11.00
N LYS A 59 14.17 -3.51 -10.05
CA LYS A 59 14.77 -3.73 -8.74
C LYS A 59 15.38 -5.12 -8.69
N CYS A 60 16.64 -5.17 -8.26
CA CYS A 60 17.32 -6.41 -7.93
C CYS A 60 17.03 -6.74 -6.47
N MET A 61 16.28 -7.82 -6.26
CA MET A 61 15.89 -8.35 -4.96
C MET A 61 16.68 -9.63 -4.70
N VAL A 62 17.16 -9.80 -3.46
CA VAL A 62 17.88 -11.00 -3.04
C VAL A 62 17.07 -11.66 -1.93
N SER A 63 16.67 -12.91 -2.14
CA SER A 63 15.94 -13.69 -1.14
C SER A 63 16.87 -14.10 0.01
N PRO A 64 16.34 -14.45 1.20
CA PRO A 64 17.14 -14.97 2.30
C PRO A 64 17.94 -16.24 1.94
N ASP A 65 17.44 -17.01 0.97
CA ASP A 65 18.07 -18.24 0.47
C ASP A 65 19.16 -17.95 -0.58
N GLY A 66 19.31 -16.68 -1.01
CA GLY A 66 20.33 -16.23 -1.96
C GLY A 66 19.86 -16.16 -3.41
N ASP A 67 18.59 -16.40 -3.69
CA ASP A 67 18.03 -16.28 -5.04
C ASP A 67 17.92 -14.80 -5.44
N ILE A 68 18.36 -14.50 -6.67
CA ILE A 68 18.34 -13.15 -7.22
C ILE A 68 17.15 -13.01 -8.16
N THR A 69 16.25 -12.08 -7.87
CA THR A 69 15.12 -11.74 -8.73
C THR A 69 15.24 -10.29 -9.18
N ILE A 70 15.19 -10.05 -10.50
CA ILE A 70 15.17 -8.71 -11.09
C ILE A 70 13.78 -8.49 -11.68
N THR A 71 13.06 -7.47 -11.20
CA THR A 71 11.70 -7.19 -11.65
C THR A 71 11.33 -5.72 -11.52
N ASN A 72 10.43 -5.27 -12.40
CA ASN A 72 9.78 -3.95 -12.31
C ASN A 72 8.34 -4.03 -11.76
N ASP A 73 7.82 -5.24 -11.50
CA ASP A 73 6.46 -5.39 -11.02
C ASP A 73 6.34 -5.01 -9.53
N GLY A 74 5.50 -4.01 -9.24
CA GLY A 74 5.32 -3.47 -7.90
C GLY A 74 4.81 -4.50 -6.89
N ALA A 75 3.88 -5.37 -7.28
CA ALA A 75 3.34 -6.40 -6.39
C ALA A 75 4.41 -7.41 -6.00
N THR A 76 5.20 -7.85 -6.99
CA THR A 76 6.34 -8.75 -6.80
C THR A 76 7.44 -8.12 -5.94
N ILE A 77 7.80 -6.85 -6.19
CA ILE A 77 8.78 -6.11 -5.36
C ILE A 77 8.31 -6.02 -3.90
N LEU A 78 7.05 -5.65 -3.67
CA LEU A 78 6.51 -5.46 -2.32
C LEU A 78 6.35 -6.77 -1.55
N SER A 79 6.01 -7.87 -2.22
CA SER A 79 5.88 -9.18 -1.57
C SER A 79 7.22 -9.77 -1.14
N MET A 80 8.30 -9.47 -1.85
CA MET A 80 9.67 -9.85 -1.47
C MET A 80 10.27 -8.94 -0.41
N MET A 81 9.76 -7.71 -0.27
CA MET A 81 10.25 -6.76 0.73
C MET A 81 9.76 -7.15 2.13
N HIS A 82 10.68 -7.30 3.08
CA HIS A 82 10.30 -7.55 4.48
C HIS A 82 9.85 -6.25 5.16
N VAL A 83 8.54 -6.03 5.23
CA VAL A 83 7.96 -4.82 5.82
C VAL A 83 7.42 -5.10 7.23
N GLU A 84 8.10 -4.57 8.24
CA GLU A 84 7.67 -4.72 9.64
C GLU A 84 6.47 -3.82 9.99
N ASN A 85 6.41 -2.63 9.40
CA ASN A 85 5.37 -1.64 9.71
C ASN A 85 4.00 -2.06 9.15
N GLU A 86 2.95 -2.01 9.98
CA GLU A 86 1.60 -2.42 9.60
C GLU A 86 1.01 -1.60 8.44
N ILE A 87 1.33 -0.31 8.33
CA ILE A 87 0.89 0.53 7.20
C ILE A 87 1.55 0.10 5.90
N GLY A 88 2.82 -0.28 5.96
CA GLY A 88 3.51 -0.81 4.81
C GLY A 88 2.95 -2.18 4.38
N LYS A 89 2.53 -3.03 5.32
CA LYS A 89 1.80 -4.27 5.01
C LYS A 89 0.45 -4.00 4.33
N LEU A 90 -0.27 -2.96 4.75
CA LEU A 90 -1.50 -2.54 4.07
C LEU A 90 -1.23 -2.11 2.62
N LEU A 91 -0.13 -1.41 2.36
CA LEU A 91 0.27 -1.04 0.98
C LEU A 91 0.66 -2.26 0.14
N VAL A 92 1.31 -3.26 0.74
CA VAL A 92 1.62 -4.54 0.07
C VAL A 92 0.32 -5.24 -0.33
N GLN A 93 -0.66 -5.29 0.58
CA GLN A 93 -1.98 -5.88 0.30
C GLN A 93 -2.73 -5.08 -0.79
N LEU A 94 -2.70 -3.75 -0.74
CA LEU A 94 -3.28 -2.89 -1.77
C LEU A 94 -2.71 -3.20 -3.16
N SER A 95 -1.39 -3.30 -3.28
CA SER A 95 -0.74 -3.64 -4.55
C SER A 95 -1.12 -5.05 -5.03
N LYS A 96 -1.23 -6.01 -4.10
CA LYS A 96 -1.60 -7.38 -4.45
C LYS A 96 -3.06 -7.49 -4.90
N SER A 97 -3.98 -6.81 -4.22
CA SER A 97 -5.39 -6.76 -4.63
C SER A 97 -5.55 -6.17 -6.03
N GLN A 98 -4.77 -5.13 -6.36
CA GLN A 98 -4.76 -4.54 -7.70
C GLN A 98 -4.26 -5.55 -8.76
N ASP A 99 -3.26 -6.35 -8.42
CA ASP A 99 -2.75 -7.41 -9.31
C ASP A 99 -3.78 -8.51 -9.52
N ASP A 100 -4.44 -8.96 -8.44
CA ASP A 100 -5.46 -10.02 -8.50
C ASP A 100 -6.73 -9.60 -9.27
N GLU A 101 -7.15 -8.32 -9.19
CA GLU A 101 -8.37 -7.83 -9.85
C GLU A 101 -8.15 -7.41 -11.31
N ILE A 102 -7.05 -6.70 -11.61
CA ILE A 102 -6.81 -6.04 -12.91
C ILE A 102 -5.55 -6.57 -13.59
N GLY A 103 -4.52 -6.95 -12.83
CA GLY A 103 -3.24 -7.41 -13.37
C GLY A 103 -2.35 -6.31 -13.95
N ASP A 104 -2.69 -5.04 -13.72
CA ASP A 104 -1.90 -3.87 -14.07
C ASP A 104 -2.09 -2.73 -13.06
N GLY A 105 -1.17 -1.77 -13.05
CA GLY A 105 -1.22 -0.60 -12.16
C GLY A 105 -0.76 -0.88 -10.72
N THR A 106 -0.14 -2.03 -10.47
CA THR A 106 0.38 -2.46 -9.15
C THR A 106 1.33 -1.42 -8.54
N THR A 107 2.28 -0.91 -9.34
CA THR A 107 3.19 0.17 -8.91
C THR A 107 2.48 1.51 -8.76
N GLY A 108 1.56 1.82 -9.67
CA GLY A 108 0.87 3.11 -9.73
C GLY A 108 -0.04 3.36 -8.53
N VAL A 109 -0.79 2.34 -8.09
CA VAL A 109 -1.73 2.46 -6.96
C VAL A 109 -1.00 2.78 -5.65
N VAL A 110 0.19 2.20 -5.43
CA VAL A 110 0.99 2.43 -4.23
C VAL A 110 1.61 3.83 -4.24
N VAL A 111 2.12 4.28 -5.38
CA VAL A 111 2.66 5.63 -5.55
C VAL A 111 1.56 6.68 -5.34
N LEU A 112 0.36 6.43 -5.86
CA LEU A 112 -0.80 7.30 -5.65
C LEU A 112 -1.19 7.37 -4.17
N ALA A 113 -1.26 6.23 -3.48
CA ALA A 113 -1.55 6.17 -2.05
C ALA A 113 -0.50 6.94 -1.22
N GLY A 114 0.79 6.78 -1.54
CA GLY A 114 1.87 7.53 -0.89
C GLY A 114 1.74 9.05 -1.08
N ALA A 115 1.39 9.49 -2.28
CA ALA A 115 1.15 10.91 -2.56
C ALA A 115 -0.05 11.46 -1.79
N LEU A 116 -1.16 10.73 -1.71
CA LEU A 116 -2.35 11.12 -0.93
C LEU A 116 -2.02 11.27 0.57
N LEU A 117 -1.22 10.36 1.11
CA LEU A 117 -0.75 10.41 2.50
C LEU A 117 0.17 11.62 2.75
N GLU A 118 1.06 11.94 1.81
CA GLU A 118 1.91 13.13 1.88
C GLU A 118 1.10 14.43 1.91
N TYR A 119 0.09 14.57 1.04
CA TYR A 119 -0.79 15.74 1.10
C TYR A 119 -1.69 15.75 2.34
N ALA A 120 -2.07 14.59 2.85
CA ALA A 120 -2.82 14.50 4.10
C ALA A 120 -1.99 15.00 5.28
N GLU A 121 -0.69 14.70 5.36
CA GLU A 121 0.22 15.24 6.37
C GLU A 121 0.22 16.78 6.39
N ALA A 122 0.31 17.40 5.22
CA ALA A 122 0.28 18.87 5.10
C ALA A 122 -1.07 19.49 5.55
N LEU A 123 -2.17 18.75 5.46
CA LEU A 123 -3.49 19.16 5.96
C LEU A 123 -3.60 18.96 7.48
N LEU A 124 -3.02 17.88 8.01
CA LEU A 124 -2.92 17.66 9.45
C LEU A 124 -2.11 18.75 10.13
N ASP A 125 -1.04 19.23 9.50
CA ASP A 125 -0.22 20.35 9.99
C ASP A 125 -0.98 21.66 10.09
N LYS A 126 -2.02 21.83 9.25
CA LYS A 126 -2.94 22.98 9.30
C LYS A 126 -4.04 22.81 10.36
N GLY A 127 -4.03 21.72 11.13
CA GLY A 127 -5.02 21.43 12.16
C GLY A 127 -6.35 20.87 11.62
N ILE A 128 -6.37 20.39 10.37
CA ILE A 128 -7.57 19.77 9.80
C ILE A 128 -7.72 18.37 10.39
N HIS A 129 -8.93 18.04 10.86
CA HIS A 129 -9.20 16.74 11.49
C HIS A 129 -9.07 15.59 10.47
N PRO A 130 -8.39 14.47 10.80
CA PRO A 130 -8.15 13.35 9.87
C PRO A 130 -9.41 12.83 9.17
N ILE A 131 -10.52 12.69 9.91
CA ILE A 131 -11.80 12.23 9.34
C ILE A 131 -12.30 13.17 8.24
N ARG A 132 -12.16 14.50 8.40
CA ARG A 132 -12.60 15.45 7.37
C ARG A 132 -11.72 15.39 6.11
N ILE A 133 -10.46 15.02 6.26
CA ILE A 133 -9.55 14.78 5.13
C ILE A 133 -10.01 13.54 4.37
N ALA A 134 -10.31 12.45 5.09
CA ALA A 134 -10.83 11.22 4.49
C ALA A 134 -12.14 11.46 3.73
N ASP A 135 -13.13 12.11 4.36
CA ASP A 135 -14.40 12.47 3.71
C ASP A 135 -14.17 13.33 2.45
N GLY A 136 -13.22 14.27 2.51
CA GLY A 136 -12.84 15.12 1.39
C GLY A 136 -12.21 14.34 0.23
N TYR A 137 -11.35 13.36 0.53
CA TYR A 137 -10.77 12.47 -0.46
C TYR A 137 -11.80 11.56 -1.11
N GLU A 138 -12.76 11.01 -0.36
CA GLU A 138 -13.86 10.24 -0.93
C GLU A 138 -14.72 11.07 -1.90
N LEU A 139 -15.01 12.32 -1.54
CA LEU A 139 -15.74 13.22 -2.43
C LEU A 139 -14.94 13.54 -3.70
N ALA A 140 -13.64 13.82 -3.56
CA ALA A 140 -12.76 14.10 -4.69
C ALA A 140 -12.61 12.89 -5.61
N ALA A 141 -12.53 11.68 -5.05
CA ALA A 141 -12.47 10.44 -5.83
C ALA A 141 -13.71 10.25 -6.70
N LYS A 142 -14.91 10.50 -6.17
CA LYS A 142 -16.16 10.43 -6.95
C LYS A 142 -16.14 11.41 -8.14
N ILE A 143 -15.75 12.66 -7.90
CA ILE A 143 -15.65 13.68 -8.94
C ILE A 143 -14.60 13.30 -10.00
N ALA A 144 -13.47 12.74 -9.59
CA ALA A 144 -12.42 12.30 -10.49
C ALA A 144 -12.90 11.14 -11.40
N LEU A 145 -13.63 10.17 -10.84
CA LEU A 145 -14.23 9.07 -11.60
C LEU A 145 -15.29 9.58 -12.59
N ASP A 146 -16.20 10.44 -12.13
CA ASP A 146 -17.21 11.06 -13.00
C ASP A 146 -16.59 11.87 -14.15
N HIS A 147 -15.40 12.45 -13.93
CA HIS A 147 -14.67 13.15 -14.97
C HIS A 147 -13.97 12.19 -15.92
N LEU A 148 -13.38 11.11 -15.40
CA LEU A 148 -12.74 10.06 -16.20
C LEU A 148 -13.73 9.44 -17.18
N ASP A 149 -14.95 9.13 -16.73
CA ASP A 149 -16.02 8.58 -17.57
C ASP A 149 -16.43 9.52 -18.72
N LYS A 150 -16.30 10.84 -18.54
CA LYS A 150 -16.62 11.84 -19.57
C LYS A 150 -15.54 11.98 -20.63
N ILE A 151 -14.28 11.78 -20.25
CA ILE A 151 -13.14 11.88 -21.17
C ILE A 151 -12.75 10.53 -21.79
N ALA A 152 -13.27 9.43 -21.23
CA ALA A 152 -13.02 8.08 -21.73
C ALA A 152 -13.64 7.90 -23.12
N GLU A 153 -12.82 7.39 -24.04
CA GLU A 153 -13.29 6.97 -25.36
C GLU A 153 -13.57 5.46 -25.35
N ALA A 154 -14.78 5.09 -25.74
CA ALA A 154 -15.14 3.69 -25.87
C ALA A 154 -14.59 3.11 -27.17
N TYR A 155 -13.76 2.07 -27.06
CA TYR A 155 -13.32 1.26 -28.20
C TYR A 155 -14.14 -0.04 -28.23
N PRO A 156 -15.17 -0.15 -29.09
CA PRO A 156 -15.97 -1.36 -29.18
C PRO A 156 -15.11 -2.53 -29.67
N LEU A 157 -15.27 -3.68 -29.00
CA LEU A 157 -14.45 -4.86 -29.23
C LEU A 157 -14.86 -5.53 -30.55
N ASP A 158 -14.06 -5.35 -31.59
CA ASP A 158 -14.25 -5.96 -32.90
C ASP A 158 -13.16 -7.01 -33.13
N LEU A 159 -13.56 -8.29 -33.14
CA LEU A 159 -12.65 -9.42 -33.34
C LEU A 159 -11.98 -9.41 -34.73
N THR A 160 -12.46 -8.58 -35.66
CA THR A 160 -11.86 -8.40 -36.98
C THR A 160 -10.83 -7.26 -37.03
N LYS A 161 -10.84 -6.35 -36.05
CA LYS A 161 -9.93 -5.20 -35.95
C LYS A 161 -9.24 -5.19 -34.60
N LEU A 162 -8.14 -5.92 -34.53
CA LEU A 162 -7.35 -6.09 -33.31
C LEU A 162 -6.40 -4.92 -33.02
N ASP A 163 -6.23 -3.96 -33.94
CA ASP A 163 -5.27 -2.86 -33.79
C ASP A 163 -5.39 -2.09 -32.46
N PRO A 164 -6.59 -1.72 -31.96
CA PRO A 164 -6.72 -1.04 -30.67
C PRO A 164 -6.28 -1.91 -29.48
N LEU A 165 -6.59 -3.21 -29.53
CA LEU A 165 -6.17 -4.17 -28.50
C LEU A 165 -4.66 -4.36 -28.50
N ILE A 166 -4.05 -4.45 -29.69
CA ILE A 166 -2.59 -4.55 -29.85
C ILE A 166 -1.92 -3.30 -29.30
N ASN A 167 -2.41 -2.10 -29.64
CA ASN A 167 -1.85 -0.84 -29.11
C ASN A 167 -1.97 -0.74 -27.58
N THR A 168 -3.06 -1.24 -27.01
CA THR A 168 -3.25 -1.30 -25.55
C THR A 168 -2.22 -2.24 -24.92
N ALA A 169 -2.06 -3.45 -25.47
CA ALA A 169 -1.07 -4.41 -25.00
C ALA A 169 0.37 -3.91 -25.16
N MET A 170 0.68 -3.21 -26.27
CA MET A 170 2.00 -2.58 -26.45
C MET A 170 2.28 -1.53 -25.38
N THR A 171 1.26 -0.78 -24.96
CA THR A 171 1.39 0.25 -23.92
C THR A 171 1.66 -0.39 -22.56
N THR A 172 0.94 -1.46 -22.20
CA THR A 172 1.12 -2.16 -20.91
C THR A 172 2.42 -2.96 -20.84
N LEU A 173 2.91 -3.47 -21.97
CA LEU A 173 4.20 -4.14 -22.06
C LEU A 173 5.38 -3.16 -22.14
N GLY A 174 5.16 -1.90 -22.54
CA GLY A 174 6.22 -0.92 -22.76
C GLY A 174 7.02 -0.51 -21.52
N SER A 175 6.56 -0.86 -20.31
CA SER A 175 7.28 -0.66 -19.04
C SER A 175 7.93 -1.92 -18.48
N LYS A 176 7.92 -3.03 -19.22
CA LYS A 176 8.49 -4.33 -18.84
C LYS A 176 9.55 -4.72 -19.90
N MET A 177 10.62 -5.38 -19.48
CA MET A 177 11.61 -5.96 -20.40
C MET A 177 11.08 -7.21 -21.09
#